data_AF-A0A8U0INV9-F1
#
_entry.id   AF-A0A8U0INV9-F1
#
_cell.length_a   1.000
_cell.length_b   1.000
_cell.length_c   1.000
_cell.angle_alpha   90.00
_cell.angle_beta   90.00
_cell.angle_gamma   90.00
#
_symmetry.space_group_name_H-M   'P 1'
#
loop_
_entity.id
_entity.type
_entity.pdbx_description
1 polymer ?
#
loop_
_entity_poly.entity_id
_entity_poly.type
_entity_poly.pdbx_seq_one_letter_code
_entity_poly.pdbx_strand_id
1 'polypeptide(L)'
;MTAEEYEVAGDVSVPPQQRTLTATSSVTPGETQTFKNIFTESVYYLVEFTLDGAVPETGGRIPFNPSPPEREYDSVLGGVEYASGDFSYQVSSTDNSGRFD
;
A
#
# COMPACT_ATOMS: atom_id res chain seq x y z
N MET A 1 -11.43 10.80 -17.60
CA MET A 1 -12.13 10.59 -16.30
C MET A 1 -11.22 11.18 -15.25
N THR A 2 -11.68 12.17 -14.49
CA THR A 2 -10.90 12.77 -13.40
C THR A 2 -10.72 11.75 -12.30
N ALA A 3 -9.48 11.50 -11.87
CA ALA A 3 -9.19 10.71 -10.69
C ALA A 3 -10.05 11.24 -9.54
N GLU A 4 -10.84 10.39 -8.89
CA GLU A 4 -11.51 10.79 -7.66
C GLU A 4 -10.43 11.20 -6.66
N GLU A 5 -10.41 12.48 -6.32
CA GLU A 5 -9.46 13.03 -5.37
C GLU A 5 -9.90 12.56 -3.98
N TYR A 6 -9.10 11.69 -3.37
CA TYR A 6 -9.37 11.22 -2.02
C TYR A 6 -9.22 12.39 -1.05
N GLU A 7 -10.32 12.78 -0.41
CA GLU A 7 -10.31 13.79 0.66
C GLU A 7 -9.91 13.13 1.99
N VAL A 8 -8.94 13.72 2.69
CA VAL A 8 -8.57 13.30 4.04
C VAL A 8 -9.49 13.99 5.03
N ALA A 9 -10.28 13.21 5.79
CA ALA A 9 -11.16 13.72 6.83
C ALA A 9 -10.74 13.18 8.22
N GLY A 10 -10.94 14.00 9.26
CA GLY A 10 -10.66 13.66 10.65
C GLY A 10 -9.33 14.21 11.20
N ASP A 11 -9.05 13.92 12.47
CA ASP A 11 -7.81 14.32 13.13
C ASP A 11 -6.63 13.43 12.71
N VAL A 12 -5.55 14.05 12.25
CA VAL A 12 -4.32 13.35 11.85
C VAL A 12 -3.53 12.94 13.10
N SER A 13 -3.65 11.68 13.51
CA SER A 13 -2.95 11.11 14.68
C SER A 13 -1.50 10.68 14.39
N VAL A 14 -1.14 10.46 13.12
CA VAL A 14 0.22 10.04 12.72
C VAL A 14 1.26 11.17 12.92
N PRO A 15 2.44 10.85 13.48
CA PRO A 15 3.57 11.78 13.55
C PRO A 15 3.93 12.36 12.18
N PRO A 16 4.37 13.62 12.07
CA PRO A 16 4.71 14.24 10.78
C PRO A 16 5.67 13.42 9.91
N GLN A 17 6.64 12.75 10.54
CA GLN A 17 7.62 11.88 9.89
C GLN A 17 7.01 10.64 9.21
N GLN A 18 5.75 10.33 9.52
CA GLN A 18 5.03 9.14 9.03
C GLN A 18 3.81 9.49 8.17
N ARG A 19 3.61 10.79 7.87
CA ARG A 19 2.50 11.26 7.01
C ARG A 19 2.80 11.07 5.53
N THR A 20 4.07 11.13 5.16
CA THR A 20 4.54 10.91 3.79
C THR A 20 5.72 9.97 3.86
N LEU A 21 5.52 8.76 3.36
CA LEU A 21 6.52 7.71 3.32
C LEU A 21 6.77 7.34 1.87
N THR A 22 8.04 7.25 1.49
CA THR A 22 8.43 6.86 0.13
C THR A 22 9.46 5.75 0.21
N ALA A 23 9.22 4.69 -0.55
CA ALA A 23 10.17 3.62 -0.78
C ALA A 23 10.32 3.42 -2.29
N THR A 24 11.53 3.17 -2.75
CA THR A 24 11.83 2.95 -4.16
C THR A 24 12.76 1.75 -4.26
N SER A 25 12.51 0.89 -5.24
CA SER A 25 13.40 -0.21 -5.59
C SER A 25 13.35 -0.46 -7.10
N SER A 26 14.40 -1.06 -7.63
CA SER A 26 14.41 -1.63 -8.97
C SER A 26 14.29 -3.14 -8.84
N VAL A 27 13.36 -3.73 -9.59
CA VAL A 27 13.06 -5.17 -9.53
C VAL A 27 13.28 -5.75 -10.92
N THR A 28 13.97 -6.89 -11.03
CA THR A 28 14.13 -7.54 -12.35
C THR A 28 12.90 -8.39 -12.71
N PRO A 29 12.67 -8.70 -14.00
CA PRO A 29 11.51 -9.49 -14.40
C PRO A 29 11.45 -10.85 -13.67
N GLY A 30 10.32 -11.11 -13.01
CA GLY A 30 10.08 -12.33 -12.24
C GLY A 30 10.55 -12.28 -10.78
N GLU A 31 11.19 -11.19 -10.34
CA GLU A 31 11.52 -10.98 -8.93
C GLU A 31 10.37 -10.31 -8.16
N THR A 32 10.41 -10.43 -6.84
CA THR A 32 9.47 -9.78 -5.93
C THR A 32 10.26 -9.06 -4.85
N GLN A 33 9.97 -7.78 -4.66
CA GLN A 33 10.48 -7.00 -3.54
C GLN A 33 9.37 -6.82 -2.49
N THR A 34 9.66 -7.16 -1.24
CA THR A 34 8.77 -6.90 -0.11
C THR A 34 9.35 -5.81 0.78
N PHE A 35 8.54 -4.81 1.12
CA PHE A 35 8.86 -3.80 2.13
C PHE A 35 8.08 -4.12 3.40
N LYS A 36 8.77 -4.13 4.54
CA LYS A 36 8.18 -4.44 5.85
C LYS A 36 8.25 -3.21 6.74
N ASN A 37 7.31 -3.11 7.69
CA ASN A 37 7.28 -2.05 8.71
C ASN A 37 7.29 -0.62 8.14
N ILE A 38 6.71 -0.42 6.95
CA ILE A 38 6.53 0.92 6.37
C ILE A 38 5.49 1.69 7.17
N PHE A 39 4.36 1.04 7.49
CA PHE A 39 3.31 1.61 8.31
C PHE A 39 3.50 1.15 9.75
N THR A 40 3.55 2.08 10.69
CA THR A 40 3.63 1.77 12.12
C THR A 40 2.32 2.05 12.85
N GLU A 41 1.44 2.86 12.26
CA GLU A 41 0.16 3.23 12.86
C GLU A 41 -1.00 2.52 12.16
N SER A 42 -2.03 2.21 12.93
CA SER A 42 -3.25 1.53 12.47
C SER A 42 -4.28 2.53 11.92
N VAL A 43 -3.89 3.30 10.90
CA VAL A 43 -4.74 4.31 10.25
C VAL A 43 -4.88 4.02 8.75
N TYR A 44 -5.81 4.70 8.09
CA TYR A 44 -5.87 4.69 6.63
C TYR A 44 -4.77 5.56 6.04
N TYR A 45 -4.03 4.99 5.10
CA TYR A 45 -3.05 5.65 4.25
C TYR A 45 -3.55 5.66 2.81
N LEU A 46 -3.20 6.70 2.05
CA LEU A 46 -3.29 6.65 0.59
C LEU A 46 -1.95 6.17 0.05
N VAL A 47 -1.91 4.96 -0.50
CA VAL A 47 -0.70 4.41 -1.14
C VAL A 47 -0.71 4.79 -2.61
N GLU A 48 0.36 5.45 -3.06
CA GLU A 48 0.58 5.75 -4.47
C GLU A 48 1.69 4.86 -5.04
N PHE A 49 1.36 4.03 -6.03
CA PHE A 49 2.34 3.29 -6.83
C PHE A 49 2.75 4.12 -8.04
N THR A 50 4.07 4.16 -8.27
CA THR A 50 4.66 4.75 -9.48
C THR A 50 5.60 3.76 -10.13
N LEU A 51 5.46 3.54 -11.43
CA LEU A 51 6.40 2.81 -12.26
C LEU A 51 7.20 3.83 -13.07
N ASP A 52 8.53 3.81 -12.93
CA ASP A 52 9.44 4.78 -13.57
C ASP A 52 9.03 6.25 -13.37
N GLY A 53 8.46 6.57 -12.20
CA GLY A 53 8.02 7.91 -11.83
C GLY A 53 6.64 8.32 -12.36
N ALA A 54 5.92 7.42 -13.06
CA ALA A 54 4.57 7.64 -13.53
C ALA A 54 3.54 6.81 -12.75
N VAL A 55 2.40 7.41 -12.42
CA VAL A 55 1.26 6.71 -11.81
C VAL A 55 0.60 5.84 -12.90
N PRO A 56 0.42 4.52 -12.69
CA PRO A 56 -0.24 3.66 -13.67
C PRO A 56 -1.69 4.07 -13.93
N GLU A 57 -2.13 4.03 -15.19
CA GLU A 57 -3.50 4.41 -15.59
C GLU A 57 -4.58 3.50 -14.98
N THR A 58 -4.25 2.23 -14.77
CA THR A 58 -5.17 1.17 -14.33
C THR A 58 -5.30 1.05 -12.81
N GLY A 59 -4.69 1.96 -12.05
CA GLY A 59 -4.76 1.97 -10.60
C GLY A 59 -3.39 2.24 -10.00
N GLY A 60 -3.16 3.47 -9.57
CA GLY A 60 -1.93 3.82 -8.87
C GLY A 60 -2.18 4.43 -7.50
N ARG A 61 -3.44 4.61 -7.08
CA ARG A 61 -3.80 5.25 -5.80
C ARG A 61 -4.81 4.39 -5.06
N ILE A 62 -4.44 3.93 -3.88
CA ILE A 62 -5.20 2.90 -3.16
C ILE A 62 -5.30 3.29 -1.68
N PRO A 63 -6.52 3.47 -1.13
CA PRO A 63 -6.69 3.60 0.31
C PRO A 63 -6.40 2.26 0.97
N PHE A 64 -5.50 2.25 1.96
CA PHE A 64 -4.99 1.06 2.61
C PHE A 64 -4.90 1.26 4.12
N ASN A 65 -5.41 0.30 4.89
CA ASN A 65 -5.22 0.25 6.34
C ASN A 65 -4.47 -1.05 6.68
N PRO A 66 -3.25 -0.96 7.23
CA PRO A 66 -2.40 -2.13 7.48
C PRO A 66 -2.96 -3.05 8.57
N SER A 67 -3.66 -2.50 9.57
CA SER A 67 -4.16 -3.27 10.72
C SER A 67 -5.38 -2.56 11.32
N PRO A 68 -6.56 -2.66 10.68
CA PRO A 68 -7.75 -1.99 11.18
C PRO A 68 -8.15 -2.56 12.56
N PRO A 69 -8.59 -1.73 13.52
CA PRO A 69 -8.72 -2.10 14.94
C PRO A 69 -9.73 -3.21 15.23
N GLU A 70 -10.59 -3.57 14.28
CA GLU A 70 -11.59 -4.63 14.40
C GLU A 70 -11.13 -5.99 13.84
N ARG A 71 -9.88 -6.11 13.37
CA ARG A 71 -9.34 -7.35 12.78
C ARG A 71 -8.16 -7.90 13.57
N GLU A 72 -8.06 -9.24 13.62
CA GLU A 72 -6.95 -9.98 14.25
C GLU A 72 -5.76 -10.19 13.28
N TYR A 73 -5.88 -9.75 12.02
CA TYR A 73 -4.90 -10.01 10.96
C TYR A 73 -4.43 -8.72 10.29
N ASP A 74 -3.16 -8.73 9.89
CA ASP A 74 -2.55 -7.65 9.12
C ASP A 74 -2.96 -7.75 7.64
N SER A 75 -3.07 -6.60 7.01
CA SER A 75 -3.29 -6.49 5.57
C SER A 75 -1.95 -6.31 4.84
N VAL A 76 -1.87 -6.87 3.64
CA VAL A 76 -0.75 -6.72 2.71
C VAL A 76 -1.29 -6.13 1.42
N LEU A 77 -0.60 -5.09 0.93
CA LEU A 77 -0.88 -4.51 -0.38
C LEU A 77 0.25 -4.89 -1.34
N GLY A 78 -0.10 -5.61 -2.40
CA GLY A 78 0.81 -5.99 -3.48
C GLY A 78 0.46 -5.27 -4.78
N GLY A 79 1.50 -4.86 -5.52
CA GLY A 79 1.40 -4.37 -6.89
C GLY A 79 2.13 -5.33 -7.84
N VAL A 80 1.58 -5.57 -9.02
CA VAL A 80 2.15 -6.42 -10.06
C VAL A 80 2.12 -5.67 -11.38
N GLU A 81 3.27 -5.57 -12.02
CA GLU A 81 3.38 -5.14 -13.42
C GLU A 81 3.48 -6.39 -14.30
N TYR A 82 2.63 -6.48 -15.32
CA TYR A 82 2.66 -7.55 -16.30
C TYR A 82 3.59 -7.19 -17.46
N ALA A 83 4.04 -8.21 -18.20
CA ALA A 83 4.87 -8.00 -19.40
C ALA A 83 4.21 -7.15 -20.50
N SER A 84 2.88 -6.96 -20.45
CA SER A 84 2.15 -6.03 -21.31
C SER A 84 2.34 -4.55 -20.94
N GLY A 85 2.96 -4.25 -19.79
CA GLY A 85 3.03 -2.91 -19.19
C GLY A 85 1.80 -2.56 -18.34
N ASP A 86 0.84 -3.48 -18.21
CA ASP A 86 -0.33 -3.27 -17.37
C ASP A 86 0.02 -3.43 -15.89
N PHE A 87 -0.48 -2.53 -15.05
CA PHE A 87 -0.38 -2.65 -13.60
C PHE A 87 -1.68 -3.16 -12.99
N SER A 88 -1.57 -4.05 -12.01
CA SER A 88 -2.66 -4.50 -11.15
C SER A 88 -2.22 -4.47 -9.70
N TYR A 89 -3.18 -4.31 -8.78
CA TYR A 89 -2.93 -4.41 -7.35
C TYR A 89 -3.82 -5.46 -6.70
N GLN A 90 -3.41 -5.93 -5.53
CA GLN A 90 -4.18 -6.82 -4.68
C GLN A 90 -3.99 -6.43 -3.22
N VAL A 91 -5.10 -6.34 -2.48
CA VAL A 91 -5.08 -6.31 -1.02
C VAL A 91 -5.43 -7.72 -0.53
N SER A 92 -4.57 -8.29 0.29
CA SER A 92 -4.80 -9.57 0.98
C SER A 92 -4.67 -9.39 2.49
N SER A 93 -5.24 -10.29 3.26
CA SER A 93 -4.96 -10.42 4.69
C SER A 93 -4.00 -11.58 4.92
N THR A 94 -3.12 -11.48 5.92
CA THR A 94 -2.40 -12.65 6.40
C THR A 94 -3.40 -13.67 6.97
N ASP A 95 -3.17 -14.96 6.73
CA ASP A 95 -3.90 -16.00 7.45
C ASP A 95 -3.58 -15.86 8.95
N ASN A 96 -4.59 -16.06 9.81
CA ASN A 96 -4.41 -16.12 11.26
C ASN A 96 -3.25 -17.06 11.61
N SER A 97 -2.10 -16.50 11.95
CA SER A 97 -0.96 -17.31 12.38
C SER A 97 -1.07 -17.70 13.86
N GLY A 98 -2.18 -17.36 14.52
CA GLY A 98 -2.32 -17.39 15.97
C GLY A 98 -1.48 -16.29 16.62
N ARG A 99 -1.73 -16.04 17.91
CA ARG A 99 -0.85 -15.20 18.73
C ARG A 99 0.58 -15.74 18.61
N PHE A 100 1.54 -14.85 18.34
CA PHE A 100 2.92 -15.14 18.68
C PHE A 100 2.97 -15.37 20.19
N ASP A 101 3.26 -16.60 20.62
CA ASP A 101 3.64 -16.93 22.00
C ASP A 101 5.01 -16.34 22.33
#